data_AF-A0A559RQQ0-F1
#
_entry.id   AF-A0A559RQQ0-F1
#
_cell.length_a   1.000
_cell.length_b   1.000
_cell.length_c   1.000
_cell.angle_alpha   90.00
_cell.angle_beta   90.00
_cell.angle_gamma   90.00
#
_symmetry.space_group_name_H-M   'P 1'
#
loop_
_entity.id
_entity.type
_entity.pdbx_description
1 polymer ?
#
loop_
_entity_poly.entity_id
_entity_poly.type
_entity_poly.pdbx_seq_one_letter_code
_entity_poly.pdbx_strand_id
1 'polypeptide(L)'
;MCLSCNQVQQATDAITQPSAREVYARSFDKADSLYLKWNTAFAKAYKDTSKYPLEEIKLELPHTTVGQFSELNLQPLSYTFKLSQGEILIAEVSTEVDSNLVFLDLFEWENDSLIGQQILKSSQRDEKALKFEVKKTANYVLLLHPELEASSSFSLKIYSQPQYQFPVSNKGNKAVQSFWGDSRGGGKRSHKGIDIFASRGTPVIASTNGIVTSTGERGLGGKQVWIRDGFFGQSLYYAHLDSIIARSGQRVKIGDTLGLVVNTGNARTTPPHLHFGIYNRSGAVNPYPFVKHQQIPKINDSLNSSFGIIKNLANLRLQPNSKGLKIAQLNKNDSVQVVEKSSNWLRVSTQDSFNGYIYKTSIKLISSN
;
A
#
# COMPACT_ATOMS: atom_id res chain seq x y z
N MET A 1 -31.94 -36.38 -0.86
CA MET A 1 -31.79 -35.05 -0.22
C MET A 1 -31.05 -34.16 -1.20
N CYS A 2 -31.79 -33.34 -1.96
CA CYS A 2 -31.19 -32.34 -2.84
C CYS A 2 -30.81 -31.14 -1.98
N LEU A 3 -29.51 -30.96 -1.73
CA LEU A 3 -28.99 -29.66 -1.30
C LEU A 3 -29.41 -28.64 -2.35
N SER A 4 -30.16 -27.62 -1.94
CA SER A 4 -30.52 -26.53 -2.85
C SER A 4 -29.24 -25.93 -3.44
N CYS A 5 -29.28 -25.52 -4.71
CA CYS A 5 -28.13 -24.95 -5.42
C CYS A 5 -27.43 -23.83 -4.62
N ASN A 6 -28.20 -23.09 -3.81
CA ASN A 6 -27.72 -22.05 -2.89
C ASN A 6 -26.82 -22.60 -1.75
N GLN A 7 -27.17 -23.74 -1.14
CA GLN A 7 -26.35 -24.36 -0.09
C GLN A 7 -25.02 -24.92 -0.64
N VAL A 8 -25.04 -25.48 -1.86
CA VAL A 8 -23.82 -25.94 -2.54
C VAL A 8 -22.91 -24.76 -2.88
N GLN A 9 -23.48 -23.63 -3.31
CA GLN A 9 -22.74 -22.42 -3.61
C GLN A 9 -22.11 -21.81 -2.35
N GLN A 10 -22.86 -21.70 -1.25
CA GLN A 10 -22.33 -21.20 0.02
C GLN A 10 -21.19 -22.07 0.56
N ALA A 11 -21.32 -23.40 0.46
CA ALA A 11 -20.26 -24.32 0.85
C ALA A 11 -19.02 -24.18 -0.04
N THR A 12 -19.20 -23.95 -1.35
CA THR A 12 -18.10 -23.73 -2.28
C THR A 12 -17.41 -22.39 -2.00
N ASP A 13 -18.16 -21.30 -1.78
CA ASP A 13 -17.62 -19.97 -1.51
C ASP A 13 -16.87 -19.91 -0.16
N ALA A 14 -17.29 -20.69 0.83
CA ALA A 14 -16.55 -20.84 2.08
C ALA A 14 -15.16 -21.45 1.88
N ILE A 15 -14.98 -22.26 0.83
CA ILE A 15 -13.73 -22.93 0.49
C ILE A 15 -12.90 -22.07 -0.48
N THR A 16 -13.52 -21.53 -1.53
CA THR A 16 -12.82 -20.83 -2.62
C THR A 16 -12.59 -19.35 -2.33
N GLN A 17 -13.35 -18.75 -1.42
CA GLN A 17 -13.27 -17.34 -1.03
C GLN A 17 -13.19 -16.40 -2.25
N PRO A 18 -14.20 -16.45 -3.14
CA PRO A 18 -14.19 -15.67 -4.37
C PRO A 18 -14.13 -14.17 -4.09
N SER A 19 -13.56 -13.40 -5.01
CA SER A 19 -13.56 -11.94 -4.90
C SER A 19 -14.98 -11.37 -5.02
N ALA A 20 -15.20 -10.17 -4.50
CA ALA A 20 -16.47 -9.45 -4.68
C ALA A 20 -16.85 -9.30 -6.16
N ARG A 21 -15.84 -9.09 -7.01
CA ARG A 21 -15.99 -9.02 -8.47
C ARG A 21 -16.46 -10.36 -9.05
N GLU A 22 -15.87 -11.48 -8.63
CA GLU A 22 -16.27 -12.82 -9.07
C GLU A 22 -17.69 -13.17 -8.63
N VAL A 23 -18.09 -12.75 -7.43
CA VAL A 23 -19.47 -12.91 -6.95
C VAL A 23 -20.42 -12.08 -7.81
N TYR A 24 -20.09 -10.81 -8.08
CA TYR A 24 -20.86 -9.93 -8.96
C TYR A 24 -21.00 -10.50 -10.38
N ALA A 25 -19.93 -11.04 -10.95
CA ALA A 25 -19.90 -11.63 -12.28
C ALA A 25 -20.93 -12.78 -12.48
N ARG A 26 -21.35 -13.46 -11.41
CA ARG A 26 -22.27 -14.60 -11.48
C ARG A 26 -23.70 -14.23 -11.87
N SER A 27 -24.10 -12.96 -11.72
CA SER A 27 -25.45 -12.51 -12.08
C SER A 27 -25.63 -12.26 -13.58
N PHE A 28 -24.57 -12.37 -14.38
CA PHE A 28 -24.59 -12.07 -15.81
C PHE A 28 -24.61 -13.33 -16.66
N ASP A 29 -25.29 -13.26 -17.80
CA ASP A 29 -25.19 -14.27 -18.84
C ASP A 29 -23.76 -14.26 -19.41
N LYS A 30 -23.13 -15.43 -19.50
CA LYS A 30 -21.78 -15.58 -20.05
C LYS A 30 -21.72 -15.29 -21.55
N ALA A 31 -22.85 -15.30 -22.25
CA ALA A 31 -22.95 -14.89 -23.65
C ALA A 31 -23.14 -13.37 -23.85
N ASP A 32 -23.41 -12.62 -22.77
CA ASP A 32 -23.60 -11.17 -22.86
C ASP A 32 -22.30 -10.47 -23.32
N SER A 33 -22.42 -9.64 -24.36
CA SER A 33 -21.25 -9.01 -25.00
C SER A 33 -20.57 -8.01 -24.06
N LEU A 34 -21.33 -7.30 -23.24
CA LEU A 34 -20.80 -6.30 -22.33
C LEU A 34 -20.06 -6.97 -21.17
N TYR A 35 -20.65 -8.00 -20.59
CA TYR A 35 -20.01 -8.87 -19.61
C TYR A 35 -18.71 -9.48 -20.14
N LEU A 36 -18.70 -10.02 -21.36
CA LEU A 36 -17.51 -10.60 -21.97
C LEU A 36 -16.39 -9.55 -22.12
N LYS A 37 -16.72 -8.32 -22.55
CA LYS A 37 -15.76 -7.22 -22.64
C LYS A 37 -15.20 -6.84 -21.27
N TRP A 38 -16.07 -6.66 -20.28
CA TRP A 38 -15.69 -6.35 -18.89
C TRP A 38 -14.80 -7.43 -18.27
N ASN A 39 -15.15 -8.70 -18.47
CA ASN A 39 -14.35 -9.81 -17.96
C ASN A 39 -13.01 -9.95 -18.65
N THR A 40 -12.97 -9.76 -19.97
CA THR A 40 -11.72 -9.79 -20.75
C THR A 40 -10.81 -8.63 -20.38
N ALA A 41 -11.36 -7.44 -20.17
CA ALA A 41 -10.61 -6.25 -19.76
C ALA A 41 -9.91 -6.48 -18.40
N PHE A 42 -10.62 -7.07 -17.43
CA PHE A 42 -10.01 -7.47 -16.15
C PHE A 42 -8.85 -8.45 -16.33
N ALA A 43 -9.07 -9.56 -17.06
CA ALA A 43 -8.05 -10.57 -17.29
C ALA A 43 -6.81 -10.03 -18.05
N LYS A 44 -6.99 -8.97 -18.85
CA LYS A 44 -5.92 -8.31 -19.59
C LYS A 44 -5.16 -7.28 -18.75
N ALA A 45 -5.83 -6.56 -17.85
CA ALA A 45 -5.25 -5.42 -17.14
C ALA A 45 -3.97 -5.74 -16.35
N TYR A 46 -3.96 -6.86 -15.61
CA TYR A 46 -2.74 -7.29 -14.93
C TYR A 46 -1.65 -7.70 -15.94
N LYS A 47 -2.01 -8.49 -16.96
CA LYS A 47 -1.05 -8.94 -18.00
C LYS A 47 -0.40 -7.76 -18.72
N ASP A 48 -1.17 -6.72 -19.01
CA ASP A 48 -0.65 -5.51 -19.65
C ASP A 48 0.28 -4.74 -18.70
N THR A 49 0.00 -4.76 -17.40
CA THR A 49 0.87 -4.15 -16.38
C THR A 49 2.20 -4.90 -16.24
N SER A 50 2.19 -6.23 -16.26
CA SER A 50 3.39 -7.06 -16.12
C SER A 50 4.28 -7.09 -17.38
N LYS A 51 3.87 -6.46 -18.49
CA LYS A 51 4.70 -6.36 -19.72
C LYS A 51 5.86 -5.38 -19.60
N TYR A 52 5.75 -4.41 -18.70
CA TYR A 52 6.74 -3.34 -18.57
C TYR A 52 7.69 -3.62 -17.39
N PRO A 53 8.98 -3.21 -17.51
CA PRO A 53 9.88 -3.22 -16.37
C PRO A 53 9.30 -2.44 -15.20
N LEU A 54 9.46 -2.97 -13.99
CA LEU A 54 8.91 -2.38 -12.77
C LEU A 54 9.34 -0.91 -12.58
N GLU A 55 10.59 -0.60 -12.90
CA GLU A 55 11.17 0.75 -12.79
C GLU A 55 10.36 1.79 -13.58
N GLU A 56 9.66 1.35 -14.63
CA GLU A 56 8.88 2.19 -15.53
C GLU A 56 7.39 2.30 -15.17
N ILE A 57 6.89 1.50 -14.21
CA ILE A 57 5.48 1.48 -13.78
C ILE A 57 5.25 1.74 -12.28
N LYS A 58 6.32 1.75 -11.47
CA LYS A 58 6.25 1.99 -10.03
C LYS A 58 5.80 3.41 -9.66
N LEU A 59 4.69 3.48 -8.94
CA LEU A 59 4.15 4.65 -8.26
C LEU A 59 4.79 4.83 -6.88
N GLU A 60 4.92 6.07 -6.44
CA GLU A 60 5.34 6.42 -5.08
C GLU A 60 4.13 6.64 -4.18
N LEU A 61 4.19 6.14 -2.94
CA LEU A 61 3.14 6.29 -1.93
C LEU A 61 3.53 7.37 -0.90
N PRO A 62 2.55 8.13 -0.37
CA PRO A 62 1.12 8.04 -0.64
C PRO A 62 0.73 8.65 -2.01
N HIS A 63 -0.38 8.18 -2.57
CA HIS A 63 -0.92 8.62 -3.85
C HIS A 63 -2.41 8.97 -3.76
N THR A 64 -2.83 9.95 -4.55
CA THR A 64 -4.24 10.30 -4.74
C THR A 64 -4.52 10.59 -6.19
N THR A 65 -5.70 10.21 -6.63
CA THR A 65 -6.19 10.49 -7.98
C THR A 65 -7.70 10.73 -7.94
N VAL A 66 -8.19 11.52 -8.89
CA VAL A 66 -9.61 11.67 -9.18
C VAL A 66 -9.86 11.29 -10.62
N GLY A 67 -10.98 10.65 -10.91
CA GLY A 67 -11.27 10.16 -12.24
C GLY A 67 -12.75 10.03 -12.52
N GLN A 68 -13.05 9.48 -13.69
CA GLN A 68 -14.40 9.22 -14.16
C GLN A 68 -14.47 7.77 -14.63
N PHE A 69 -15.42 7.01 -14.10
CA PHE A 69 -15.83 5.75 -14.72
C PHE A 69 -16.72 6.05 -15.92
N SER A 70 -16.60 5.24 -16.96
CA SER A 70 -17.37 5.38 -18.17
C SER A 70 -17.73 4.01 -18.70
N GLU A 71 -19.01 3.82 -19.01
CA GLU A 71 -19.58 2.71 -19.76
C GLU A 71 -18.86 2.42 -21.09
N LEU A 72 -18.22 3.43 -21.70
CA LEU A 72 -17.42 3.28 -22.92
C LEU A 72 -16.00 2.75 -22.66
N ASN A 73 -15.50 2.84 -21.43
CA ASN A 73 -14.16 2.41 -21.05
C ASN A 73 -14.19 1.43 -19.88
N LEU A 74 -14.26 0.16 -20.22
CA LEU A 74 -14.27 -0.96 -19.27
C LEU A 74 -12.86 -1.42 -18.86
N GLN A 75 -11.80 -0.63 -19.08
CA GLN A 75 -10.45 -1.03 -18.66
C GLN A 75 -10.25 -0.74 -17.17
N PRO A 76 -9.83 -1.73 -16.35
CA PRO A 76 -9.39 -1.47 -14.98
C PRO A 76 -8.22 -0.49 -14.93
N LEU A 77 -8.21 0.33 -13.89
CA LEU A 77 -7.10 1.20 -13.56
C LEU A 77 -6.09 0.41 -12.74
N SER A 78 -4.86 0.36 -13.22
CA SER A 78 -3.76 -0.35 -12.58
C SER A 78 -2.79 0.63 -11.90
N TYR A 79 -2.40 0.32 -10.67
CA TYR A 79 -1.40 1.05 -9.89
C TYR A 79 -0.37 0.06 -9.34
N THR A 80 0.88 0.20 -9.75
CA THR A 80 1.98 -0.65 -9.26
C THR A 80 2.80 0.11 -8.24
N PHE A 81 3.13 -0.49 -7.10
CA PHE A 81 3.94 0.15 -6.07
C PHE A 81 4.73 -0.88 -5.26
N LYS A 82 5.77 -0.42 -4.56
CA LYS A 82 6.54 -1.27 -3.65
C LYS A 82 6.01 -1.13 -2.23
N LEU A 83 5.81 -2.26 -1.55
CA LEU A 83 5.51 -2.30 -0.13
C LEU A 83 6.56 -3.13 0.61
N SER A 84 6.78 -2.77 1.86
CA SER A 84 7.70 -3.44 2.76
C SER A 84 6.94 -4.23 3.80
N GLN A 85 7.52 -5.35 4.21
CA GLN A 85 7.02 -6.09 5.37
C GLN A 85 6.85 -5.16 6.58
N GLY A 86 5.69 -5.25 7.24
CA GLY A 86 5.34 -4.42 8.40
C GLY A 86 4.53 -3.17 8.06
N GLU A 87 4.33 -2.89 6.78
CA GLU A 87 3.36 -1.90 6.32
C GLU A 87 1.96 -2.52 6.22
N ILE A 88 0.94 -1.68 6.38
CA ILE A 88 -0.45 -1.97 6.09
C ILE A 88 -0.84 -1.10 4.92
N LEU A 89 -1.10 -1.70 3.76
CA LEU A 89 -1.67 -1.01 2.61
C LEU A 89 -3.12 -0.66 2.90
N ILE A 90 -3.49 0.57 2.56
CA ILE A 90 -4.87 1.05 2.56
C ILE A 90 -5.13 1.71 1.21
N ALA A 91 -6.16 1.22 0.53
CA ALA A 91 -6.74 1.85 -0.65
C ALA A 91 -8.20 2.20 -0.35
N GLU A 92 -8.60 3.44 -0.60
CA GLU A 92 -9.96 3.94 -0.34
C GLU A 92 -10.48 4.62 -1.59
N VAL A 93 -11.68 4.24 -2.01
CA VAL A 93 -12.39 4.84 -3.13
C VAL A 93 -13.65 5.53 -2.61
N SER A 94 -13.96 6.68 -3.17
CA SER A 94 -15.25 7.32 -3.03
C SER A 94 -15.79 7.61 -4.43
N THR A 95 -17.09 7.39 -4.63
CA THR A 95 -17.78 7.70 -5.89
C THR A 95 -18.83 8.76 -5.63
N GLU A 96 -19.20 9.52 -6.65
CA GLU A 96 -20.25 10.53 -6.56
C GLU A 96 -21.62 9.92 -6.23
N VAL A 97 -21.90 8.74 -6.78
CA VAL A 97 -23.10 7.95 -6.49
C VAL A 97 -22.72 6.80 -5.58
N ASP A 98 -23.26 6.80 -4.35
CA ASP A 98 -22.86 5.86 -3.31
C ASP A 98 -23.23 4.40 -3.61
N SER A 99 -24.28 4.17 -4.39
CA SER A 99 -24.71 2.82 -4.78
C SER A 99 -23.79 2.14 -5.78
N ASN A 100 -22.89 2.88 -6.46
CA ASN A 100 -21.99 2.27 -7.42
C ASN A 100 -21.03 1.30 -6.74
N LEU A 101 -21.01 0.06 -7.22
CA LEU A 101 -20.05 -0.93 -6.78
C LEU A 101 -18.69 -0.67 -7.44
N VAL A 102 -17.65 -0.84 -6.63
CA VAL A 102 -16.26 -0.70 -7.04
C VAL A 102 -15.46 -1.84 -6.44
N PHE A 103 -14.65 -2.47 -7.29
CA PHE A 103 -13.82 -3.61 -6.91
C PHE A 103 -12.35 -3.17 -6.86
N LEU A 104 -11.70 -3.53 -5.75
CA LEU A 104 -10.26 -3.38 -5.55
C LEU A 104 -9.66 -4.77 -5.45
N ASP A 105 -8.73 -5.11 -6.33
CA ASP A 105 -8.04 -6.40 -6.35
C ASP A 105 -6.52 -6.18 -6.28
N LEU A 106 -5.90 -6.77 -5.26
CA LEU A 106 -4.47 -6.67 -5.01
C LEU A 106 -3.75 -7.95 -5.43
N PHE A 107 -2.68 -7.81 -6.19
CA PHE A 107 -1.82 -8.88 -6.66
C PHE A 107 -0.39 -8.62 -6.19
N GLU A 108 0.39 -9.69 -5.97
CA GLU A 108 1.85 -9.56 -5.99
C GLU A 108 2.27 -9.36 -7.45
N TRP A 109 3.17 -8.41 -7.72
CA TRP A 109 3.74 -8.27 -9.05
C TRP A 109 4.80 -9.34 -9.27
N GLU A 110 4.62 -10.13 -10.32
CA GLU A 110 5.59 -11.13 -10.79
C GLU A 110 5.92 -10.89 -12.27
N ASN A 111 7.19 -11.03 -12.63
CA ASN A 111 7.68 -10.83 -14.00
C ASN A 111 7.43 -12.05 -14.91
N ASP A 112 6.83 -13.11 -14.37
CA ASP A 112 6.57 -14.36 -15.10
C ASP A 112 5.10 -14.44 -15.51
N SER A 113 4.88 -14.49 -16.83
CA SER A 113 3.55 -14.56 -17.43
C SER A 113 2.90 -15.95 -17.35
N LEU A 114 3.64 -16.96 -16.86
CA LEU A 114 3.20 -18.37 -16.80
C LEU A 114 2.64 -18.78 -15.44
N ILE A 115 2.92 -18.01 -14.37
CA ILE A 115 2.38 -18.28 -13.03
C ILE A 115 1.01 -17.61 -12.92
N GLY A 116 0.01 -18.39 -12.51
CA GLY A 116 -1.36 -17.91 -12.32
C GLY A 116 -1.41 -16.70 -11.40
N GLN A 117 -2.10 -15.65 -11.84
CA GLN A 117 -2.28 -14.38 -11.12
C GLN A 117 -3.22 -14.60 -9.95
N GLN A 118 -2.69 -15.01 -8.81
CA GLN A 118 -3.51 -15.18 -7.62
C GLN A 118 -3.76 -13.82 -6.97
N ILE A 119 -5.04 -13.49 -6.83
CA ILE A 119 -5.46 -12.33 -6.03
C ILE A 119 -5.04 -12.59 -4.58
N LEU A 120 -4.26 -11.67 -4.00
CA LEU A 120 -3.86 -11.71 -2.60
C LEU A 120 -4.97 -11.19 -1.68
N LYS A 121 -5.70 -10.17 -2.14
CA LYS A 121 -6.78 -9.55 -1.39
C LYS A 121 -7.74 -8.84 -2.34
N SER A 122 -9.03 -8.96 -2.06
CA SER A 122 -10.08 -8.14 -2.68
C SER A 122 -10.81 -7.32 -1.64
N SER A 123 -11.39 -6.20 -2.06
CA SER A 123 -12.42 -5.50 -1.27
C SER A 123 -13.65 -6.39 -1.11
N GLN A 124 -14.41 -6.18 -0.03
CA GLN A 124 -15.77 -6.73 0.05
C GLN A 124 -16.68 -5.98 -0.91
N ARG A 125 -17.81 -6.60 -1.30
CA ARG A 125 -18.72 -6.07 -2.32
C ARG A 125 -19.19 -4.65 -2.04
N ASP A 126 -19.61 -4.39 -0.80
CA ASP A 126 -20.16 -3.09 -0.41
C ASP A 126 -19.11 -2.21 0.30
N GLU A 127 -17.84 -2.65 0.35
CA GLU A 127 -16.72 -1.88 0.90
C GLU A 127 -15.92 -1.24 -0.23
N LYS A 128 -15.90 0.09 -0.28
CA LYS A 128 -15.03 0.85 -1.21
C LYS A 128 -13.62 1.05 -0.65
N ALA A 129 -13.12 0.04 0.06
CA ALA A 129 -11.80 0.07 0.66
C ALA A 129 -11.16 -1.31 0.65
N LEU A 130 -9.83 -1.33 0.57
CA LEU A 130 -9.01 -2.51 0.71
C LEU A 130 -7.92 -2.24 1.74
N LYS A 131 -7.85 -3.10 2.75
CA LYS A 131 -6.78 -3.11 3.75
C LYS A 131 -6.00 -4.42 3.67
N PHE A 132 -4.68 -4.34 3.60
CA PHE A 132 -3.80 -5.50 3.45
C PHE A 132 -2.54 -5.37 4.31
N GLU A 133 -2.32 -6.33 5.20
CA GLU A 133 -1.09 -6.41 6.01
C GLU A 133 0.04 -7.06 5.22
N VAL A 134 1.10 -6.29 4.96
CA VAL A 134 2.21 -6.71 4.11
C VAL A 134 3.13 -7.64 4.88
N LYS A 135 3.10 -8.93 4.53
CA LYS A 135 3.94 -9.96 5.17
C LYS A 135 5.29 -10.15 4.47
N LYS A 136 5.41 -9.74 3.21
CA LYS A 136 6.60 -9.88 2.36
C LYS A 136 6.91 -8.53 1.70
N THR A 137 8.17 -8.11 1.74
CA THR A 137 8.61 -6.94 0.96
C THR A 137 8.63 -7.33 -0.52
N ALA A 138 7.76 -6.75 -1.31
CA ALA A 138 7.60 -7.06 -2.73
C ALA A 138 7.00 -5.86 -3.47
N ASN A 139 6.79 -6.02 -4.77
CA ASN A 139 6.01 -5.09 -5.56
C ASN A 139 4.59 -5.64 -5.69
N TYR A 140 3.62 -4.75 -5.75
CA TYR A 140 2.21 -5.07 -5.75
C TYR A 140 1.52 -4.29 -6.85
N VAL A 141 0.46 -4.89 -7.40
CA VAL A 141 -0.43 -4.25 -8.36
C VAL A 141 -1.81 -4.16 -7.72
N LEU A 142 -2.35 -2.96 -7.62
CA LEU A 142 -3.74 -2.73 -7.27
C LEU A 142 -4.51 -2.44 -8.56
N LEU A 143 -5.55 -3.25 -8.81
CA LEU A 143 -6.54 -2.96 -9.83
C LEU A 143 -7.76 -2.31 -9.19
N LEU A 144 -8.22 -1.23 -9.78
CA LEU A 144 -9.48 -0.55 -9.50
C LEU A 144 -10.40 -0.71 -10.69
N HIS A 145 -11.58 -1.28 -10.47
CA HIS A 145 -12.54 -1.50 -11.54
C HIS A 145 -13.98 -1.35 -11.06
N PRO A 146 -14.85 -0.62 -11.77
CA PRO A 146 -16.23 -0.47 -11.35
C PRO A 146 -17.09 -1.67 -11.81
N GLU A 147 -18.34 -1.67 -11.36
CA GLU A 147 -19.40 -2.46 -11.97
C GLU A 147 -19.64 -2.13 -13.45
N LEU A 148 -20.38 -3.03 -14.10
CA LEU A 148 -20.83 -2.84 -15.47
C LEU A 148 -21.66 -1.56 -15.61
N GLU A 149 -21.45 -0.85 -16.71
CA GLU A 149 -22.18 0.39 -17.07
C GLU A 149 -21.99 1.57 -16.09
N ALA A 150 -21.02 1.48 -15.17
CA ALA A 150 -20.74 2.57 -14.25
C ALA A 150 -20.34 3.86 -14.97
N SER A 151 -21.06 4.93 -14.66
CA SER A 151 -20.80 6.30 -15.15
C SER A 151 -20.85 7.24 -13.95
N SER A 152 -19.71 7.38 -13.26
CA SER A 152 -19.62 8.21 -12.05
C SER A 152 -18.20 8.73 -11.83
N SER A 153 -18.13 9.93 -11.23
CA SER A 153 -16.88 10.48 -10.72
C SER A 153 -16.38 9.61 -9.57
N PHE A 154 -15.07 9.41 -9.48
CA PHE A 154 -14.45 8.76 -8.33
C PHE A 154 -13.22 9.50 -7.83
N SER A 155 -12.85 9.21 -6.59
CA SER A 155 -11.63 9.65 -5.95
C SER A 155 -10.98 8.46 -5.26
N LEU A 156 -9.67 8.30 -5.40
CA LEU A 156 -8.90 7.19 -4.86
C LEU A 156 -7.74 7.71 -4.03
N LYS A 157 -7.55 7.11 -2.84
CA LYS A 157 -6.35 7.25 -2.01
C LYS A 157 -5.66 5.91 -1.92
N ILE A 158 -4.34 5.90 -2.07
CA ILE A 158 -3.51 4.73 -1.82
C ILE A 158 -2.37 5.17 -0.89
N TYR A 159 -2.25 4.55 0.28
CA TYR A 159 -1.22 4.88 1.24
C TYR A 159 -0.88 3.67 2.11
N SER A 160 0.24 3.75 2.84
CA SER A 160 0.58 2.75 3.84
C SER A 160 0.58 3.34 5.25
N GLN A 161 0.24 2.49 6.22
CA GLN A 161 0.36 2.77 7.65
C GLN A 161 1.28 1.74 8.30
N PRO A 162 1.98 2.11 9.39
CA PRO A 162 2.78 1.16 10.14
C PRO A 162 1.89 0.16 10.89
N GLN A 163 2.33 -1.10 11.00
CA GLN A 163 1.65 -2.09 11.83
C GLN A 163 1.74 -1.77 13.33
N TYR A 164 2.81 -1.11 13.77
CA TYR A 164 3.07 -0.82 15.17
C TYR A 164 3.17 0.68 15.47
N GLN A 165 2.81 1.04 16.70
CA GLN A 165 2.97 2.38 17.21
C GLN A 165 4.45 2.75 17.39
N PHE A 166 4.80 4.00 17.10
CA PHE A 166 6.17 4.50 17.31
C PHE A 166 6.62 4.28 18.78
N PRO A 167 7.78 3.65 19.03
CA PRO A 167 8.15 3.12 20.36
C PRO A 167 8.67 4.17 21.36
N VAL A 168 8.78 5.43 20.97
CA VAL A 168 9.25 6.52 21.86
C VAL A 168 8.20 7.62 21.89
N SER A 169 7.74 7.96 23.09
CA SER A 169 6.67 8.93 23.29
C SER A 169 7.01 10.29 22.69
N ASN A 170 6.04 10.90 21.99
CA ASN A 170 6.16 12.19 21.32
C ASN A 170 7.32 12.30 20.30
N LYS A 171 7.74 11.17 19.72
CA LYS A 171 8.70 11.10 18.61
C LYS A 171 8.06 10.50 17.37
N GLY A 172 8.77 10.62 16.25
CA GLY A 172 8.36 10.05 14.95
C GLY A 172 9.56 9.90 14.04
N ASN A 173 9.32 9.73 12.73
CA ASN A 173 10.35 9.32 11.75
C ASN A 173 11.68 10.09 11.84
N LYS A 174 11.66 11.40 12.09
CA LYS A 174 12.88 12.24 12.18
C LYS A 174 13.81 11.88 13.35
N ALA A 175 13.30 11.20 14.36
CA ALA A 175 14.09 10.72 15.49
C ALA A 175 14.91 9.47 15.14
N VAL A 176 14.60 8.78 14.04
CA VAL A 176 15.38 7.66 13.55
C VAL A 176 16.62 8.20 12.83
N GLN A 177 17.81 7.94 13.36
CA GLN A 177 19.07 8.45 12.79
C GLN A 177 20.13 7.37 12.55
N SER A 178 19.92 6.15 13.04
CA SER A 178 20.65 4.97 12.55
C SER A 178 19.65 3.90 12.10
N PHE A 179 19.84 3.41 10.89
CA PHE A 179 18.90 2.55 10.20
C PHE A 179 19.37 1.10 10.18
N TRP A 180 18.43 0.23 9.85
CA TRP A 180 18.71 -1.16 9.54
C TRP A 180 19.78 -1.27 8.46
N GLY A 181 20.76 -2.15 8.65
CA GLY A 181 21.83 -2.35 7.68
C GLY A 181 23.11 -1.57 7.98
N ASP A 182 23.03 -0.45 8.71
CA ASP A 182 24.17 0.43 8.99
C ASP A 182 25.38 -0.33 9.52
N SER A 183 26.57 0.10 9.07
CA SER A 183 27.84 -0.49 9.49
C SER A 183 28.08 -0.30 10.99
N ARG A 184 28.56 -1.34 11.64
CA ARG A 184 28.82 -1.35 13.08
C ARG A 184 30.15 -2.03 13.39
N GLY A 185 30.84 -1.57 14.44
CA GLY A 185 32.13 -2.14 14.87
C GLY A 185 33.20 -2.10 13.78
N GLY A 186 33.25 -1.02 12.99
CA GLY A 186 34.19 -0.87 11.88
C GLY A 186 33.90 -1.79 10.69
N GLY A 187 32.63 -2.10 10.41
CA GLY A 187 32.23 -2.96 9.27
C GLY A 187 32.06 -4.44 9.59
N LYS A 188 32.41 -4.88 10.81
CA LYS A 188 32.33 -6.29 11.21
C LYS A 188 30.91 -6.80 11.45
N ARG A 189 29.97 -5.90 11.74
CA ARG A 189 28.55 -6.23 11.96
C ARG A 189 27.65 -5.23 11.25
N SER A 190 26.45 -5.68 10.91
CA SER A 190 25.37 -4.85 10.38
C SER A 190 24.33 -4.58 11.47
N HIS A 191 23.79 -3.36 11.50
CA HIS A 191 22.78 -2.95 12.47
C HIS A 191 21.47 -3.72 12.27
N LYS A 192 21.02 -4.45 13.31
CA LYS A 192 19.82 -5.30 13.30
C LYS A 192 18.61 -4.64 13.98
N GLY A 193 18.47 -3.33 13.78
CA GLY A 193 17.39 -2.53 14.35
C GLY A 193 17.37 -1.14 13.77
N ILE A 194 16.72 -0.22 14.46
CA ILE A 194 16.82 1.22 14.27
C ILE A 194 17.14 1.90 15.60
N ASP A 195 17.91 2.99 15.56
CA ASP A 195 18.19 3.79 16.74
C ASP A 195 17.37 5.09 16.67
N ILE A 196 16.59 5.31 17.73
CA ILE A 196 15.61 6.39 17.86
C ILE A 196 16.08 7.35 18.94
N PHE A 197 16.59 8.50 18.53
CA PHE A 197 17.23 9.47 19.40
C PHE A 197 16.19 10.31 20.14
N ALA A 198 16.38 10.44 21.45
CA ALA A 198 15.55 11.26 22.32
C ALA A 198 16.32 11.65 23.58
N SER A 199 15.85 12.68 24.28
CA SER A 199 16.46 13.11 25.55
C SER A 199 16.41 12.00 26.59
N ARG A 200 17.38 11.97 27.50
CA ARG A 200 17.38 11.05 28.65
C ARG A 200 16.06 11.17 29.41
N GLY A 201 15.53 10.04 29.87
CA GLY A 201 14.25 10.02 30.61
C GLY A 201 13.01 10.06 29.71
N THR A 202 13.13 10.19 28.38
CA THR A 202 11.96 10.12 27.49
C THR A 202 11.30 8.74 27.61
N PRO A 203 9.97 8.63 27.77
CA PRO A 203 9.30 7.34 27.87
C PRO A 203 9.46 6.48 26.60
N VAL A 204 9.91 5.24 26.80
CA VAL A 204 9.84 4.16 25.83
C VAL A 204 8.54 3.41 26.07
N ILE A 205 7.72 3.27 25.03
CA ILE A 205 6.36 2.73 25.13
C ILE A 205 6.19 1.44 24.33
N ALA A 206 5.22 0.63 24.73
CA ALA A 206 4.82 -0.57 24.00
C ALA A 206 4.26 -0.19 22.62
N SER A 207 4.86 -0.77 21.57
CA SER A 207 4.47 -0.52 20.18
C SER A 207 3.29 -1.37 19.72
N THR A 208 3.01 -2.45 20.45
CA THR A 208 1.91 -3.38 20.19
C THR A 208 1.31 -3.85 21.52
N ASN A 209 0.07 -4.36 21.45
CA ASN A 209 -0.50 -5.12 22.55
C ASN A 209 0.24 -6.46 22.65
N GLY A 210 0.58 -6.91 23.86
CA GLY A 210 1.34 -8.15 23.97
C GLY A 210 1.69 -8.54 25.38
N ILE A 211 2.64 -9.47 25.48
CA ILE A 211 3.19 -9.94 26.74
C ILE A 211 4.68 -9.61 26.77
N VAL A 212 5.14 -9.04 27.86
CA VAL A 212 6.55 -8.83 28.14
C VAL A 212 7.17 -10.20 28.42
N THR A 213 8.00 -10.71 27.52
CA THR A 213 8.57 -12.06 27.63
C THR A 213 9.87 -12.08 28.42
N SER A 214 10.59 -10.97 28.47
CA SER A 214 11.85 -10.87 29.20
C SER A 214 12.22 -9.42 29.48
N THR A 215 12.81 -9.21 30.65
CA THR A 215 13.39 -7.94 31.09
C THR A 215 14.74 -8.20 31.74
N GLY A 216 15.67 -7.26 31.67
CA GLY A 216 16.91 -7.34 32.46
C GLY A 216 18.05 -6.51 31.87
N GLU A 217 19.18 -6.48 32.57
CA GLU A 217 20.41 -5.84 32.13
C GLU A 217 21.40 -6.91 31.67
N ARG A 218 21.62 -7.05 30.36
CA ARG A 218 22.50 -8.10 29.82
C ARG A 218 23.08 -7.77 28.45
N GLY A 219 24.27 -8.29 28.20
CA GLY A 219 24.95 -8.25 26.91
C GLY A 219 25.11 -6.83 26.35
N LEU A 220 25.08 -6.72 25.01
CA LEU A 220 25.32 -5.46 24.32
C LEU A 220 24.20 -4.43 24.51
N GLY A 221 22.96 -4.88 24.75
CA GLY A 221 21.79 -4.00 24.90
C GLY A 221 21.74 -3.24 26.22
N GLY A 222 22.51 -3.66 27.24
CA GLY A 222 22.36 -3.14 28.59
C GLY A 222 20.97 -3.48 29.13
N LYS A 223 20.26 -2.49 29.68
CA LYS A 223 18.88 -2.66 30.15
C LYS A 223 17.93 -2.77 28.97
N GLN A 224 17.13 -3.83 28.97
CA GLN A 224 16.29 -4.20 27.84
C GLN A 224 14.95 -4.82 28.23
N VAL A 225 13.98 -4.67 27.34
CA VAL A 225 12.64 -5.25 27.41
C VAL A 225 12.35 -5.97 26.09
N TRP A 226 11.71 -7.13 26.17
CA TRP A 226 11.18 -7.87 25.02
C TRP A 226 9.67 -8.00 25.14
N ILE A 227 8.95 -7.69 24.06
CA ILE A 227 7.50 -7.90 23.93
C ILE A 227 7.24 -8.93 22.86
N ARG A 228 6.28 -9.83 23.11
CA ARG A 228 5.73 -10.74 22.12
C ARG A 228 4.36 -10.28 21.66
N ASP A 229 4.24 -10.03 20.36
CA ASP A 229 3.00 -9.66 19.66
C ASP A 229 2.16 -10.91 19.38
N GLY A 230 1.36 -11.34 20.35
CA GLY A 230 0.55 -12.56 20.25
C GLY A 230 1.36 -13.86 20.11
N PHE A 231 0.67 -14.99 20.03
CA PHE A 231 1.34 -16.31 20.04
C PHE A 231 2.21 -16.53 18.79
N PHE A 232 1.72 -16.13 17.62
CA PHE A 232 2.39 -16.35 16.33
C PHE A 232 3.04 -15.09 15.73
N GLY A 233 2.96 -13.92 16.37
CA GLY A 233 3.48 -12.68 15.78
C GLY A 233 4.97 -12.46 15.99
N GLN A 234 5.37 -11.21 16.16
CA GLN A 234 6.77 -10.80 16.22
C GLN A 234 7.26 -10.65 17.67
N SER A 235 8.57 -10.70 17.85
CA SER A 235 9.24 -10.30 19.09
C SER A 235 9.87 -8.92 18.91
N LEU A 236 9.46 -7.96 19.73
CA LEU A 236 9.92 -6.58 19.70
C LEU A 236 10.95 -6.38 20.81
N TYR A 237 12.08 -5.79 20.45
CA TYR A 237 13.23 -5.58 21.31
C TYR A 237 13.44 -4.10 21.58
N TYR A 238 13.55 -3.73 22.85
CA TYR A 238 13.79 -2.37 23.34
C TYR A 238 15.05 -2.39 24.19
N ALA A 239 16.08 -1.62 23.84
CA ALA A 239 17.36 -1.65 24.54
C ALA A 239 17.94 -0.25 24.82
N HIS A 240 19.05 -0.23 25.56
CA HIS A 240 19.72 0.99 26.03
C HIS A 240 18.89 1.81 27.02
N LEU A 241 18.06 1.15 27.83
CA LEU A 241 17.12 1.80 28.75
C LEU A 241 17.79 2.32 30.03
N ASP A 242 17.25 3.37 30.63
CA ASP A 242 17.68 3.90 31.93
C ASP A 242 17.20 3.05 33.10
N SER A 243 15.91 2.76 33.04
CA SER A 243 15.17 1.96 34.01
C SER A 243 14.22 1.06 33.25
N ILE A 244 13.97 -0.11 33.82
CA ILE A 244 12.99 -1.05 33.31
C ILE A 244 11.78 -0.96 34.22
N ILE A 245 10.66 -0.45 33.69
CA ILE A 245 9.40 -0.27 34.40
C ILE A 245 8.53 -1.52 34.23
N ALA A 246 8.55 -2.09 33.03
CA ALA A 246 7.82 -3.31 32.71
C ALA A 246 8.38 -4.53 33.46
N ARG A 247 7.52 -5.54 33.71
CA ARG A 247 7.89 -6.80 34.36
C ARG A 247 7.71 -7.99 33.42
N SER A 248 8.56 -8.99 33.51
CA SER A 248 8.36 -10.25 32.78
C SER A 248 7.00 -10.87 33.11
N GLY A 249 6.29 -11.39 32.10
CA GLY A 249 4.93 -11.92 32.20
C GLY A 249 3.83 -10.86 32.17
N GLN A 250 4.15 -9.57 32.24
CA GLN A 250 3.17 -8.48 32.19
C GLN A 250 2.49 -8.42 30.82
N ARG A 251 1.16 -8.31 30.82
CA ARG A 251 0.39 -7.89 29.64
C ARG A 251 0.49 -6.38 29.50
N VAL A 252 0.81 -5.91 28.30
CA VAL A 252 0.92 -4.48 27.97
C VAL A 252 -0.01 -4.14 26.82
N LYS A 253 -0.51 -2.91 26.84
CA LYS A 253 -1.24 -2.29 25.75
C LYS A 253 -0.35 -1.30 25.01
N ILE A 254 -0.70 -1.01 23.76
CA ILE A 254 -0.06 0.07 23.00
C ILE A 254 -0.05 1.35 23.84
N GLY A 255 1.12 1.97 23.99
CA GLY A 255 1.31 3.19 24.78
C GLY A 255 1.76 2.99 26.23
N ASP A 256 1.67 1.77 26.78
CA ASP A 256 2.17 1.49 28.14
C ASP A 256 3.67 1.75 28.22
N THR A 257 4.12 2.42 29.28
CA THR A 257 5.55 2.73 29.45
C THR A 257 6.32 1.50 29.90
N LEU A 258 7.38 1.16 29.16
CA LEU A 258 8.25 0.01 29.40
C LEU A 258 9.52 0.36 30.17
N GLY A 259 9.98 1.60 30.00
CA GLY A 259 11.23 2.11 30.53
C GLY A 259 11.49 3.50 29.99
N LEU A 260 12.69 4.02 30.25
CA LEU A 260 13.08 5.37 29.83
C LEU A 260 14.33 5.35 28.96
N VAL A 261 14.45 6.29 28.04
CA VAL A 261 15.61 6.41 27.13
C VAL A 261 16.87 6.77 27.91
N VAL A 262 17.97 6.06 27.64
CA VAL A 262 19.35 6.48 27.95
C VAL A 262 20.33 5.93 26.92
N ASN A 263 21.51 5.48 27.33
CA ASN A 263 22.55 4.87 26.52
C ASN A 263 23.29 3.73 27.28
N THR A 264 22.61 2.82 27.99
CA THR A 264 23.29 1.69 28.68
C THR A 264 23.87 0.66 27.70
N GLY A 265 24.71 -0.26 28.19
CA GLY A 265 25.30 -1.30 27.35
C GLY A 265 26.38 -0.74 26.43
N ASN A 266 26.43 -1.22 25.18
CA ASN A 266 27.43 -0.78 24.21
C ASN A 266 27.17 0.64 23.65
N ALA A 267 26.04 1.26 23.98
CA ALA A 267 25.69 2.63 23.59
C ALA A 267 26.30 3.72 24.49
N ARG A 268 27.01 3.37 25.58
CA ARG A 268 27.44 4.32 26.64
C ARG A 268 28.21 5.54 26.14
N THR A 269 28.91 5.43 25.02
CA THR A 269 29.72 6.51 24.41
C THR A 269 29.01 7.24 23.27
N THR A 270 27.71 7.02 23.09
CA THR A 270 26.88 7.61 22.02
C THR A 270 25.77 8.48 22.62
N PRO A 271 25.16 9.39 21.84
CA PRO A 271 24.02 10.17 22.32
C PRO A 271 22.84 9.26 22.74
N PRO A 272 22.02 9.67 23.71
CA PRO A 272 20.90 8.87 24.21
C PRO A 272 19.90 8.50 23.11
N HIS A 273 19.52 7.22 23.07
CA HIS A 273 18.59 6.68 22.09
C HIS A 273 17.98 5.36 22.58
N LEU A 274 16.83 5.00 21.99
CA LEU A 274 16.30 3.64 22.03
C LEU A 274 16.88 2.87 20.85
N HIS A 275 17.48 1.70 21.10
CA HIS A 275 17.63 0.70 20.05
C HIS A 275 16.36 -0.14 19.98
N PHE A 276 15.70 -0.14 18.82
CA PHE A 276 14.47 -0.86 18.56
C PHE A 276 14.68 -1.93 17.48
N GLY A 277 14.36 -3.18 17.82
CA GLY A 277 14.49 -4.33 16.92
C GLY A 277 13.20 -5.12 16.79
N ILE A 278 13.00 -5.79 15.66
CA ILE A 278 11.87 -6.70 15.42
C ILE A 278 12.44 -8.02 14.92
N TYR A 279 11.94 -9.11 15.50
CA TYR A 279 12.39 -10.46 15.24
C TYR A 279 11.21 -11.37 14.91
N ASN A 280 11.35 -12.16 13.85
CA ASN A 280 10.42 -13.21 13.45
C ASN A 280 11.10 -14.58 13.55
N ARG A 281 10.42 -15.64 13.06
CA ARG A 281 10.97 -17.00 13.06
C ARG A 281 12.26 -17.15 12.26
N SER A 282 12.50 -16.28 11.28
CA SER A 282 13.69 -16.27 10.42
C SER A 282 14.80 -15.34 10.95
N GLY A 283 14.59 -14.67 12.09
CA GLY A 283 15.55 -13.77 12.72
C GLY A 283 15.13 -12.30 12.69
N ALA A 284 16.12 -11.41 12.76
CA ALA A 284 15.87 -9.97 12.77
C ALA A 284 15.36 -9.49 11.41
N VAL A 285 14.39 -8.58 11.42
CA VAL A 285 13.86 -7.90 10.22
C VAL A 285 14.01 -6.39 10.36
N ASN A 286 13.99 -5.67 9.24
CA ASN A 286 14.03 -4.21 9.25
C ASN A 286 12.80 -3.67 10.01
N PRO A 287 12.97 -3.01 11.16
CA PRO A 287 11.84 -2.56 11.96
C PRO A 287 11.27 -1.21 11.47
N TYR A 288 11.98 -0.49 10.60
CA TYR A 288 11.56 0.85 10.19
C TYR A 288 10.17 0.88 9.53
N PRO A 289 9.84 0.01 8.56
CA PRO A 289 8.51 0.03 7.95
C PRO A 289 7.38 -0.27 8.93
N PHE A 290 7.66 -1.04 10.00
CA PHE A 290 6.66 -1.36 11.04
C PHE A 290 6.26 -0.17 11.91
N VAL A 291 7.04 0.91 11.93
CA VAL A 291 6.79 2.09 12.79
C VAL A 291 6.87 3.41 12.02
N LYS A 292 7.15 3.38 10.71
CA LYS A 292 7.25 4.59 9.90
C LYS A 292 5.85 5.17 9.69
N HIS A 293 5.60 6.33 10.28
CA HIS A 293 4.35 7.04 10.08
C HIS A 293 4.34 7.69 8.69
N GLN A 294 3.27 7.49 7.93
CA GLN A 294 3.00 8.26 6.72
C GLN A 294 1.73 9.09 6.92
N GLN A 295 1.69 10.29 6.36
CA GLN A 295 0.48 11.09 6.42
C GLN A 295 -0.58 10.49 5.50
N ILE A 296 -1.82 10.46 5.98
CA ILE A 296 -2.97 10.12 5.14
C ILE A 296 -3.10 11.22 4.09
N PRO A 297 -3.06 10.89 2.79
CA PRO A 297 -3.08 11.91 1.77
C PRO A 297 -4.47 12.54 1.66
N LYS A 298 -4.51 13.83 1.32
CA LYS A 298 -5.75 14.56 1.06
C LYS A 298 -5.97 14.66 -0.44
N ILE A 299 -7.23 14.55 -0.86
CA ILE A 299 -7.62 14.75 -2.26
C ILE A 299 -7.82 16.24 -2.47
N ASN A 300 -6.95 16.84 -3.28
CA ASN A 300 -6.99 18.28 -3.62
C ASN A 300 -7.30 18.51 -5.10
N ASP A 301 -7.37 17.44 -5.89
CA ASP A 301 -7.64 17.51 -7.31
C ASP A 301 -9.15 17.42 -7.58
N SER A 302 -9.59 18.06 -8.67
CA SER A 302 -10.90 17.88 -9.28
C SER A 302 -10.74 17.64 -10.78
N LEU A 303 -11.69 16.90 -11.36
CA LEU A 303 -11.79 16.63 -12.79
C LEU A 303 -13.19 16.99 -13.28
N ASN A 304 -13.30 18.10 -13.99
CA ASN A 304 -14.59 18.66 -14.41
C ASN A 304 -15.01 18.22 -15.82
N SER A 305 -14.13 17.53 -16.55
CA SER A 305 -14.40 17.02 -17.89
C SER A 305 -13.56 15.78 -18.17
N SER A 306 -14.20 14.79 -18.78
CA SER A 306 -13.57 13.56 -19.26
C SER A 306 -13.04 13.68 -20.70
N PHE A 307 -13.06 14.87 -21.31
CA PHE A 307 -12.60 15.07 -22.68
C PHE A 307 -11.65 16.25 -22.79
N GLY A 308 -10.66 16.13 -23.68
CA GLY A 308 -9.78 17.23 -23.99
C GLY A 308 -9.11 17.12 -25.34
N ILE A 309 -8.58 18.26 -25.77
CA ILE A 309 -7.89 18.44 -27.05
C ILE A 309 -6.43 18.76 -26.78
N ILE A 310 -5.53 18.09 -27.49
CA ILE A 310 -4.09 18.32 -27.41
C ILE A 310 -3.74 19.70 -28.00
N LYS A 311 -3.12 20.57 -27.20
CA LYS A 311 -2.78 21.95 -27.62
C LYS A 311 -1.62 22.01 -28.61
N ASN A 312 -0.64 21.14 -28.40
CA ASN A 312 0.62 21.01 -29.13
C ASN A 312 1.09 19.55 -29.01
N LEU A 313 2.07 19.16 -29.81
CA LEU A 313 2.72 17.85 -29.75
C LEU A 313 3.02 17.43 -28.29
N ALA A 314 2.51 16.26 -27.89
CA ALA A 314 2.57 15.82 -26.51
C ALA A 314 3.04 14.38 -26.37
N ASN A 315 3.94 14.12 -25.43
CA ASN A 315 4.44 12.78 -25.16
C ASN A 315 3.51 12.08 -24.17
N LEU A 316 3.01 10.91 -24.56
CA LEU A 316 2.30 10.00 -23.67
C LEU A 316 3.33 9.16 -22.92
N ARG A 317 3.18 9.06 -21.61
CA ARG A 317 4.11 8.36 -20.72
C ARG A 317 3.43 7.25 -19.95
N LEU A 318 4.20 6.24 -19.54
CA LEU A 318 3.67 5.14 -18.74
C LEU A 318 3.37 5.54 -17.28
N GLN A 319 4.05 6.57 -16.78
CA GLN A 319 3.92 7.09 -15.41
C GLN A 319 3.64 8.61 -15.38
N PRO A 320 3.03 9.11 -14.30
CA PRO A 320 2.80 10.54 -14.08
C PRO A 320 4.09 11.28 -13.64
N ASN A 321 5.19 11.13 -14.38
CA ASN A 321 6.43 11.88 -14.15
C ASN A 321 7.21 12.10 -15.46
N SER A 322 8.07 13.12 -15.50
CA SER A 322 8.78 13.54 -16.71
C SER A 322 9.86 12.55 -17.18
N LYS A 323 10.32 11.65 -16.29
CA LYS A 323 11.33 10.63 -16.57
C LYS A 323 10.72 9.29 -17.00
N GLY A 324 9.41 9.10 -16.84
CA GLY A 324 8.72 7.86 -17.20
C GLY A 324 8.83 7.56 -18.69
N LEU A 325 8.85 6.27 -19.05
CA LEU A 325 8.98 5.82 -20.43
C LEU A 325 7.95 6.51 -21.33
N LYS A 326 8.41 7.07 -22.46
CA LYS A 326 7.54 7.59 -23.50
C LYS A 326 7.01 6.40 -24.32
N ILE A 327 5.69 6.22 -24.32
CA ILE A 327 5.03 5.10 -25.01
C ILE A 327 4.39 5.52 -26.33
N ALA A 328 4.04 6.80 -26.47
CA ALA A 328 3.48 7.35 -27.70
C ALA A 328 3.68 8.88 -27.77
N GLN A 329 3.29 9.47 -28.88
CA GLN A 329 3.25 10.92 -29.07
C GLN A 329 1.96 11.29 -29.78
N LEU A 330 1.27 12.30 -29.25
CA LEU A 330 0.01 12.81 -29.77
C LEU A 330 0.24 14.15 -30.46
N ASN A 331 -0.45 14.36 -31.56
CA ASN A 331 -0.37 15.57 -32.37
C ASN A 331 -1.33 16.63 -31.86
N LYS A 332 -1.07 17.87 -32.29
CA LYS A 332 -1.98 18.99 -32.04
C LYS A 332 -3.37 18.67 -32.62
N ASN A 333 -4.41 19.00 -31.86
CA ASN A 333 -5.82 18.76 -32.15
C ASN A 333 -6.31 17.31 -32.01
N ASP A 334 -5.44 16.37 -31.64
CA ASP A 334 -5.90 15.03 -31.28
C ASP A 334 -6.87 15.13 -30.08
N SER A 335 -7.95 14.37 -30.16
CA SER A 335 -8.95 14.27 -29.08
C SER A 335 -8.65 13.08 -28.20
N VAL A 336 -8.74 13.27 -26.89
CA VAL A 336 -8.50 12.21 -25.90
C VAL A 336 -9.56 12.21 -24.82
N GLN A 337 -9.83 11.02 -24.30
CA GLN A 337 -10.63 10.86 -23.09
C GLN A 337 -9.70 10.99 -21.88
N VAL A 338 -10.02 11.87 -20.95
CA VAL A 338 -9.33 12.02 -19.67
C VAL A 338 -9.99 11.10 -18.65
N VAL A 339 -9.24 10.10 -18.20
CA VAL A 339 -9.71 9.06 -17.30
C VAL A 339 -9.43 9.43 -15.86
N GLU A 340 -8.23 9.97 -15.61
CA GLU A 340 -7.79 10.33 -14.26
C GLU A 340 -6.97 11.62 -14.24
N LYS A 341 -6.91 12.25 -13.08
CA LYS A 341 -6.00 13.34 -12.74
C LYS A 341 -5.32 13.05 -11.40
N SER A 342 -4.00 13.13 -11.42
CA SER A 342 -3.16 13.10 -10.23
C SER A 342 -2.16 14.27 -10.31
N SER A 343 -2.36 15.28 -9.47
CA SER A 343 -1.55 16.50 -9.44
C SER A 343 -1.50 17.17 -10.83
N ASN A 344 -0.31 17.28 -11.42
CA ASN A 344 -0.11 17.91 -12.71
C ASN A 344 -0.21 16.96 -13.91
N TRP A 345 -0.57 15.69 -13.68
CA TRP A 345 -0.64 14.68 -14.71
C TRP A 345 -2.07 14.19 -14.91
N LEU A 346 -2.41 13.96 -16.17
CA LEU A 346 -3.70 13.43 -16.59
C LEU A 346 -3.45 12.07 -17.22
N ARG A 347 -4.16 11.05 -16.77
CA ARG A 347 -4.23 9.77 -17.48
C ARG A 347 -5.27 9.91 -18.58
N VAL A 348 -4.85 9.64 -19.81
CA VAL A 348 -5.70 9.78 -20.99
C VAL A 348 -5.76 8.48 -21.76
N SER A 349 -6.89 8.27 -22.44
CA SER A 349 -7.13 7.20 -23.39
C SER A 349 -7.33 7.79 -24.79
N THR A 350 -6.69 7.19 -25.79
CA THR A 350 -6.86 7.57 -27.20
C THR A 350 -7.88 6.65 -27.89
N GLN A 351 -8.33 7.02 -29.09
CA GLN A 351 -9.21 6.16 -29.91
C GLN A 351 -8.57 4.80 -30.23
N ASP A 352 -7.25 4.77 -30.41
CA ASP A 352 -6.47 3.53 -30.61
C ASP A 352 -6.22 2.75 -29.30
N SER A 353 -6.94 3.10 -28.22
CA SER A 353 -6.83 2.47 -26.90
C SER A 353 -5.46 2.57 -26.24
N PHE A 354 -4.61 3.52 -26.65
CA PHE A 354 -3.39 3.84 -25.89
C PHE A 354 -3.76 4.56 -24.61
N ASN A 355 -3.32 4.02 -23.48
CA ASN A 355 -3.55 4.58 -22.15
C ASN A 355 -2.22 5.05 -21.57
N GLY A 356 -2.15 6.31 -21.17
CA GLY A 356 -0.96 6.82 -20.50
C GLY A 356 -1.14 8.21 -19.93
N TYR A 357 -0.06 8.74 -19.38
CA TYR A 357 -0.01 10.02 -18.69
C TYR A 357 0.53 11.12 -19.60
N ILE A 358 -0.15 12.26 -19.55
CA ILE A 358 0.24 13.51 -20.20
C ILE A 358 0.26 14.62 -19.15
N TYR A 359 1.14 15.59 -19.32
CA TYR A 359 1.18 16.74 -18.42
C TYR A 359 0.00 17.69 -18.69
N LYS A 360 -0.64 18.21 -17.64
CA LYS A 360 -1.91 18.95 -17.73
C LYS A 360 -1.89 20.15 -18.67
N THR A 361 -0.73 20.80 -18.86
CA THR A 361 -0.63 21.99 -19.72
C THR A 361 -0.65 21.64 -21.21
N SER A 362 -0.38 20.39 -21.58
CA SER A 362 -0.40 19.90 -22.96
C SER A 362 -1.80 19.70 -23.53
N ILE A 363 -2.82 19.69 -22.68
CA ILE A 363 -4.22 19.46 -23.06
C ILE A 363 -5.09 20.66 -22.66
N LYS A 364 -6.12 20.93 -23.47
CA LYS A 364 -7.24 21.81 -23.13
C LYS A 364 -8.45 20.92 -22.86
N LEU A 365 -8.95 20.91 -21.63
CA LEU A 365 -10.20 20.21 -21.32
C LEU A 365 -11.36 20.91 -22.04
N ILE A 366 -12.25 20.11 -22.63
CA ILE A 366 -13.48 20.59 -23.24
C ILE A 366 -14.49 20.74 -22.11
N SER A 367 -15.03 21.93 -21.89
CA SER A 367 -16.12 22.12 -20.93
C SER A 367 -17.31 21.27 -21.34
N SER A 368 -17.84 20.48 -20.41
CA SER A 368 -19.16 19.85 -20.54
C SER A 368 -20.17 20.99 -20.72
N ASN A 369 -20.88 21.00 -21.85
CA ASN A 369 -22.01 21.92 -22.06
C ASN A 369 -23.22 21.46 -21.26
#